data_AF-A0AAW7APX0-F1
#
_entry.id   AF-A0AAW7APX0-F1
#
_cell.length_a   1.000
_cell.length_b   1.000
_cell.length_c   1.000
_cell.angle_alpha   90.00
_cell.angle_beta   90.00
_cell.angle_gamma   90.00
#
_symmetry.space_group_name_H-M   'P 1'
#
loop_
_entity.id
_entity.type
_entity.pdbx_description
1 polymer ?
#
loop_
_entity_poly.entity_id
_entity_poly.type
_entity_poly.pdbx_seq_one_letter_code
_entity_poly.pdbx_strand_id
1 'polypeptide(L)' 'MTGEDIDEWLDSWIEAHHQNWGEPSQAVAACLADAEKSGISPRDLNDAADGDLETYLQEEAEAIAEASDEAPEGF' A
#
# COMPACT_ATOMS: atom_id res chain seq x y z
N MET A 1 -6.20 10.73 -13.29
CA MET A 1 -6.80 10.12 -12.10
C MET A 1 -7.14 11.22 -11.13
N THR A 2 -8.24 11.02 -10.40
CA THR A 2 -8.61 11.81 -9.22
C THR A 2 -7.84 11.30 -8.00
N GLY A 3 -7.93 12.00 -6.86
CA GLY A 3 -7.36 11.51 -5.60
C GLY A 3 -7.98 10.17 -5.19
N GLU A 4 -9.31 10.07 -5.26
CA GLU A 4 -10.06 8.85 -4.95
C GLU A 4 -9.63 7.65 -5.82
N ASP A 5 -9.34 7.86 -7.12
CA ASP A 5 -8.81 6.78 -7.97
C ASP A 5 -7.40 6.32 -7.54
N ILE A 6 -6.59 7.21 -6.94
CA ILE A 6 -5.24 6.88 -6.46
C ILE A 6 -5.33 6.14 -5.12
N ASP A 7 -6.21 6.58 -4.23
CA ASP A 7 -6.49 5.93 -2.95
C ASP A 7 -6.97 4.49 -3.18
N GLU A 8 -7.99 4.30 -4.03
CA GLU A 8 -8.49 2.95 -4.39
C GLU A 8 -7.41 2.07 -5.04
N TRP A 9 -6.55 2.66 -5.87
CA TRP A 9 -5.44 1.96 -6.49
C TRP A 9 -4.41 1.51 -5.44
N LEU A 10 -4.10 2.38 -4.48
CA LEU A 10 -3.12 2.14 -3.43
C LEU A 10 -3.60 1.04 -2.48
N ASP A 11 -4.85 1.10 -2.05
CA ASP A 11 -5.52 0.06 -1.25
C ASP A 11 -5.44 -1.30 -1.97
N SER A 12 -5.84 -1.33 -3.25
CA SER A 12 -5.80 -2.54 -4.08
C SER A 12 -4.37 -3.09 -4.24
N TRP A 13 -3.38 -2.21 -4.35
CA TRP A 13 -1.98 -2.60 -4.47
C TRP A 13 -1.47 -3.23 -3.17
N ILE A 14 -1.79 -2.64 -2.01
CA ILE A 14 -1.42 -3.18 -0.69
C ILE A 14 -2.04 -4.55 -0.48
N GLU A 15 -3.35 -4.71 -0.72
CA GLU A 15 -4.03 -6.00 -0.59
C GLU A 15 -3.35 -7.10 -1.42
N ALA A 16 -2.90 -6.78 -2.64
CA ALA A 16 -2.25 -7.71 -3.54
C ALA A 16 -0.79 -8.05 -3.16
N HIS A 17 -0.07 -7.12 -2.50
CA HIS A 17 1.38 -7.22 -2.33
C HIS A 17 1.87 -7.34 -0.88
N HIS A 18 1.09 -6.94 0.13
CA HIS A 18 1.53 -6.90 1.54
C HIS A 18 2.05 -8.25 2.07
N GLN A 19 1.56 -9.38 1.55
CA GLN A 19 2.02 -10.71 1.97
C GLN A 19 3.44 -11.06 1.49
N ASN A 20 3.93 -10.40 0.43
CA ASN A 20 5.18 -10.75 -0.24
C ASN A 20 6.12 -9.55 -0.40
N TRP A 21 5.76 -8.40 0.16
CA TRP A 21 6.64 -7.25 0.14
C TRP A 21 7.88 -7.52 1.03
N GLY A 22 9.04 -7.04 0.61
CA GLY A 22 10.29 -7.32 1.29
C GLY A 22 10.52 -6.36 2.46
N GLU A 23 11.74 -5.83 2.54
CA GLU A 23 12.00 -4.68 3.41
C GLU A 23 11.15 -3.47 2.98
N PRO A 24 10.81 -2.53 3.89
CA PRO A 24 9.97 -1.37 3.56
C PRO A 24 10.43 -0.58 2.34
N SER A 25 11.74 -0.35 2.23
CA SER A 25 12.35 0.31 1.06
C SER A 25 12.11 -0.41 -0.28
N GLN A 26 11.95 -1.74 -0.25
CA GLN A 26 11.62 -2.54 -1.44
C GLN A 26 10.13 -2.44 -1.78
N ALA A 27 9.26 -2.39 -0.77
CA ALA A 27 7.83 -2.16 -0.94
C ALA A 27 7.57 -0.80 -1.58
N VAL A 28 8.21 0.26 -1.07
CA VAL A 28 8.14 1.62 -1.65
C VAL A 28 8.61 1.64 -3.10
N ALA A 29 9.77 1.04 -3.39
CA ALA A 29 10.31 0.99 -4.74
C ALA A 29 9.38 0.23 -5.72
N ALA A 30 8.76 -0.87 -5.26
CA ALA A 30 7.81 -1.63 -6.05
C ALA A 30 6.50 -0.85 -6.30
N CYS A 31 5.95 -0.24 -5.26
CA CYS A 31 4.74 0.58 -5.33
C CYS A 31 4.94 1.75 -6.33
N LEU A 32 6.04 2.49 -6.22
CA LEU A 32 6.38 3.56 -7.16
C LEU A 32 6.50 3.06 -8.61
N ALA A 33 7.10 1.88 -8.82
CA ALA A 33 7.26 1.31 -10.16
C ALA A 33 5.93 0.87 -10.79
N ASP A 34 4.99 0.37 -9.99
CA ASP A 34 3.66 -0.02 -10.48
C ASP A 34 2.72 1.18 -10.64
N ALA A 35 2.87 2.20 -9.79
CA ALA A 35 2.21 3.49 -9.92
C ALA A 35 2.58 4.17 -11.25
N GLU A 36 3.87 4.19 -11.61
CA GLU A 36 4.33 4.75 -12.87
C GLU A 36 3.69 4.05 -14.09
N LYS A 37 3.58 2.71 -14.06
CA LYS A 37 2.91 1.93 -15.12
C LYS A 37 1.42 2.23 -15.21
N SER A 38 0.81 2.59 -14.08
CA SER A 38 -0.61 2.95 -13.97
C SER A 38 -0.87 4.42 -14.32
N GLY A 39 0.18 5.20 -14.60
CA GLY A 39 0.09 6.62 -14.93
C GLY A 39 -0.06 7.55 -13.72
N ILE A 40 0.28 7.07 -12.54
CA ILE A 40 0.25 7.81 -11.28
C ILE A 40 1.63 8.45 -11.08
N SER A 41 1.66 9.75 -10.78
CA SER A 41 2.94 10.40 -10.51
C SER A 41 3.41 10.09 -9.08
N PRO A 42 4.73 10.01 -8.83
CA PRO A 42 5.24 9.81 -7.47
C PRO A 42 4.76 10.88 -6.48
N ARG A 43 4.52 12.10 -6.97
CA ARG A 43 3.96 13.18 -6.15
C ARG A 43 2.53 12.86 -5.74
N ASP A 44 1.66 12.53 -6.69
CA ASP A 44 0.24 12.29 -6.39
C ASP A 44 0.07 11.03 -5.52
N LEU A 45 0.90 10.01 -5.73
CA LEU A 45 0.95 8.82 -4.87
C LEU A 45 1.41 9.16 -3.44
N ASN A 46 2.43 10.01 -3.30
CA ASN A 46 2.89 10.42 -1.98
C ASN A 46 1.87 11.35 -1.30
N ASP A 47 1.16 12.20 -2.05
CA ASP A 47 0.07 13.03 -1.53
C ASP A 47 -1.11 12.16 -1.03
N ALA A 48 -1.41 11.03 -1.71
CA ALA A 48 -2.40 10.04 -1.26
C ALA A 48 -1.97 9.32 0.03
N ALA A 49 -0.67 9.10 0.21
CA ALA A 49 -0.08 8.51 1.42
C ALA A 49 0.27 9.54 2.51
N ASP A 50 -0.49 10.65 2.62
CA ASP A 50 -0.28 11.76 3.57
C ASP A 50 1.15 12.37 3.57
N GLY A 51 1.88 12.21 2.48
CA GLY A 51 3.24 12.71 2.29
C GLY A 51 4.36 11.75 2.70
N ASP A 52 4.04 10.57 3.23
CA ASP A 52 5.02 9.54 3.61
C ASP A 52 4.55 8.13 3.23
N LEU A 53 4.83 7.76 1.98
CA LEU A 53 4.51 6.43 1.45
C LEU A 53 5.16 5.28 2.23
N GLU A 54 6.34 5.45 2.83
CA GLU A 54 6.98 4.35 3.56
C GLU A 54 6.24 4.05 4.87
N THR A 55 5.95 5.10 5.64
CA THR A 55 5.19 4.99 6.89
C THR A 55 3.78 4.49 6.61
N TYR A 56 3.10 5.06 5.63
CA TYR A 56 1.74 4.66 5.27
C TYR A 56 1.66 3.16 4.90
N LEU A 57 2.57 2.70 4.05
CA LEU A 57 2.63 1.28 3.71
C LEU A 57 2.78 0.43 4.97
N GLN A 58 3.77 0.72 5.83
CA GLN A 58 4.03 -0.03 7.06
C GLN A 58 2.79 -0.13 7.96
N GLU A 59 2.11 0.99 8.21
CA GLU A 59 0.91 1.05 9.04
C GLU A 59 -0.21 0.17 8.47
N GLU A 60 -0.43 0.20 7.17
CA GLU A 60 -1.44 -0.62 6.49
C GLU A 60 -1.13 -2.12 6.61
N ALA A 61 0.13 -2.53 6.44
CA ALA A 61 0.48 -3.94 6.59
C ALA A 61 0.44 -4.43 8.04
N GLU A 62 0.79 -3.58 9.01
CA GLU A 62 0.60 -3.89 10.43
C GLU A 62 -0.88 -4.07 10.74
N ALA A 63 -1.74 -3.17 10.26
CA ALA A 63 -3.19 -3.28 10.43
C ALA A 63 -3.77 -4.56 9.81
N ILE A 64 -3.33 -4.93 8.60
CA ILE A 64 -3.77 -6.18 7.93
C ILE A 64 -3.26 -7.41 8.69
N ALA A 65 -2.03 -7.38 9.21
CA ALA A 65 -1.49 -8.47 10.01
C ALA A 65 -2.24 -8.64 11.34
N GLU A 66 -2.55 -7.55 12.05
CA GLU A 66 -3.36 -7.57 13.27
C GLU A 66 -4.78 -8.10 13.00
N ALA A 67 -5.43 -7.64 11.92
CA ALA A 67 -6.75 -8.13 11.51
C ALA A 67 -6.74 -9.62 11.12
N SER A 68 -5.61 -10.12 10.61
CA SER A 68 -5.44 -11.53 10.24
C SER A 68 -5.12 -12.43 11.44
N ASP A 69 -4.43 -11.92 12.46
CA ASP A 69 -4.11 -12.65 13.71
C ASP A 69 -5.32 -12.70 14.66
N GLU A 70 -6.18 -11.66 14.64
CA GLU A 70 -7.41 -11.61 15.43
C GLU A 70 -8.58 -12.46 14.88
N ALA A 71 -8.45 -13.05 13.70
CA ALA A 71 -9.46 -13.98 13.18
C ALA A 71 -9.39 -15.32 13.95
N PRO A 72 -10.36 -15.67 14.81
CA PRO A 72 -10.31 -16.94 15.52
C PRO A 72 -10.38 -18.12 14.53
N GLU A 73 -9.44 -19.06 14.66
CA GLU A 73 -9.56 -20.39 14.07
C GLU A 73 -10.79 -21.08 14.69
N GLY A 74 -11.93 -21.07 14.01
CA GLY A 74 -13.03 -21.97 14.34
C GLY A 74 -14.43 -21.47 14.02
N PHE A 75 -15.01 -22.03 12.94
CA PHE A 75 -16.42 -22.41 12.91
C PHE A 75 -16.54 -23.89 13.33
#